data_AF-A0A950QWE1-F1
#
_entry.id   AF-A0A950QWE1-F1
#
_cell.length_a   1.000
_cell.length_b   1.000
_cell.length_c   1.000
_cell.angle_alpha   90.00
_cell.angle_beta   90.00
_cell.angle_gamma   90.00
#
_symmetry.space_group_name_H-M   'P 1'
#
loop_
_entity.id
_entity.type
_entity.pdbx_description
1 polymer ?
#
loop_
_entity_poly.entity_id
_entity_poly.type
_entity_poly.pdbx_seq_one_letter_code
_entity_poly.pdbx_strand_id
1 'polypeptide(L)'
;MKRLLTSCILAVLAAPFASAQMGDYLDVFVAKVKPEKRADFDAVNRRITEANRKAKGDTWIALEILYGESNTIYFVSQRKDYAAVDAGTTAFENAIKEAYG
;
A
#
# COMPACT_ATOMS: atom_id res chain seq x y z
N MET A 1 -0.48 -5.24 41.88
CA MET A 1 0.74 -5.52 41.08
C MET A 1 0.60 -6.74 40.17
N LYS A 2 0.31 -7.95 40.67
CA LYS A 2 0.14 -9.15 39.81
C LYS A 2 -0.87 -8.98 38.68
N ARG A 3 -2.08 -8.44 38.96
CA ARG A 3 -3.10 -8.20 37.92
C ARG A 3 -2.67 -7.20 36.85
N LEU A 4 -1.90 -6.17 37.23
CA LEU A 4 -1.37 -5.17 36.29
C LEU A 4 -0.32 -5.78 35.36
N LEU A 5 0.57 -6.61 35.93
CA LEU A 5 1.60 -7.32 35.17
C LEU A 5 0.97 -8.32 34.18
N THR A 6 -0.07 -9.05 34.61
CA THR A 6 -0.81 -9.97 33.74
C THR A 6 -1.49 -9.23 32.59
N SER A 7 -2.11 -8.07 32.83
CA SER A 7 -2.71 -7.26 31.76
C SER A 7 -1.67 -6.72 30.77
N CYS A 8 -0.50 -6.28 31.23
CA CYS A 8 0.59 -5.86 30.34
C CYS A 8 1.12 -7.00 29.47
N ILE A 9 1.26 -8.20 30.03
CA ILE A 9 1.73 -9.38 29.29
C ILE A 9 0.73 -9.80 28.21
N LEU A 10 -0.58 -9.80 28.52
CA LEU A 10 -1.62 -10.08 27.53
C LEU A 10 -1.65 -9.02 26.41
N ALA A 11 -1.46 -7.74 26.72
CA ALA A 11 -1.42 -6.68 25.73
C ALA A 11 -0.23 -6.83 24.75
N VAL A 12 0.94 -7.20 25.26
CA VAL A 12 2.14 -7.44 24.43
C VAL A 12 1.98 -8.69 23.57
N LEU A 13 1.35 -9.75 24.09
CA LEU A 13 1.11 -10.98 23.33
C LEU A 13 0.01 -10.84 22.26
N ALA A 14 -0.93 -9.90 22.41
CA ALA A 14 -2.02 -9.67 21.45
C ALA A 14 -1.60 -8.77 20.27
N ALA A 15 -0.57 -7.95 20.42
CA ALA A 15 -0.09 -7.03 19.39
C ALA A 15 0.27 -7.68 18.03
N PRO A 16 0.90 -8.89 17.97
CA PRO A 16 1.23 -9.55 16.70
C PRO A 16 0.00 -10.08 15.96
N PHE A 17 -1.09 -10.40 16.68
CA PHE A 17 -2.31 -10.93 16.07
C PHE A 17 -3.10 -9.86 15.32
N ALA A 18 -3.00 -8.59 15.73
CA ALA A 18 -3.60 -7.47 14.99
C ALA A 18 -2.91 -7.23 13.63
N SER A 19 -1.61 -7.51 13.51
CA SER A 19 -0.88 -7.46 12.24
C SER A 19 -1.06 -8.68 11.34
N ALA A 20 -1.64 -9.78 11.86
CA ALA A 20 -1.84 -11.02 11.12
C ALA A 20 -3.20 -11.09 10.41
N GLN A 21 -4.07 -10.08 10.58
CA GLN A 21 -5.31 -9.97 9.82
C GLN A 21 -4.95 -9.46 8.42
N MET A 22 -4.48 -10.38 7.57
CA MET A 22 -4.39 -10.14 6.13
C MET A 22 -5.76 -9.64 5.67
N GLY A 23 -5.79 -8.53 4.94
CA GLY A 23 -7.05 -8.08 4.34
C GLY A 23 -7.60 -9.22 3.49
N ASP A 24 -8.88 -9.56 3.67
CA ASP A 24 -9.51 -10.66 2.93
C ASP A 24 -9.55 -10.40 1.41
N TYR A 25 -9.26 -9.16 0.98
CA TYR A 25 -9.28 -8.73 -0.40
C TYR A 25 -7.96 -8.08 -0.83
N LEU A 26 -7.61 -8.31 -2.09
CA LEU A 26 -6.55 -7.59 -2.80
C LEU A 26 -7.17 -6.63 -3.80
N ASP A 27 -6.81 -5.36 -3.66
CA ASP A 27 -7.06 -4.32 -4.64
C ASP A 27 -5.82 -4.23 -5.54
N VAL A 28 -5.99 -4.53 -6.82
CA VAL A 28 -4.90 -4.75 -7.77
C VAL A 28 -5.08 -3.84 -8.98
N PHE A 29 -4.21 -2.83 -9.08
CA PHE A 29 -4.11 -2.01 -10.27
C PHE A 29 -2.95 -2.51 -11.15
N VAL A 30 -3.26 -2.80 -12.43
CA VAL A 30 -2.29 -3.34 -13.40
C VAL A 30 -2.03 -2.30 -14.48
N ALA A 31 -0.78 -1.85 -14.58
CA ALA A 31 -0.31 -0.94 -15.60
C ALA A 31 0.52 -1.69 -16.64
N LYS A 32 0.05 -1.69 -17.90
CA LYS A 32 0.84 -2.12 -19.06
C LYS A 32 1.50 -0.91 -19.70
N VAL A 33 2.81 -0.79 -19.52
CA VAL A 33 3.57 0.39 -19.94
C VAL A 33 4.16 0.13 -21.32
N LYS A 34 4.01 1.11 -22.23
CA LYS A 34 4.69 1.04 -23.52
C LYS A 34 6.21 0.97 -23.30
N PRO A 35 6.96 0.08 -23.99
CA PRO A 35 8.39 -0.11 -23.72
C PRO A 35 9.20 1.20 -23.77
N GLU A 36 8.90 2.06 -24.74
CA GLU A 36 9.57 3.36 -24.93
C GLU A 36 9.23 4.40 -23.84
N LYS A 37 8.26 4.11 -22.97
CA LYS A 37 7.85 4.95 -21.84
C LYS A 37 8.22 4.39 -20.48
N ARG A 38 8.85 3.21 -20.41
CA ARG A 38 9.12 2.53 -19.14
C ARG A 38 10.01 3.36 -18.19
N ALA A 39 11.07 3.95 -18.71
CA ALA A 39 11.98 4.76 -17.90
C ALA A 39 11.29 6.01 -17.31
N ASP A 40 10.50 6.72 -18.13
CA ASP A 40 9.73 7.89 -17.69
C ASP A 40 8.68 7.49 -16.65
N PHE A 41 7.98 6.38 -16.88
CA PHE A 41 7.00 5.83 -15.96
C PHE A 41 7.62 5.54 -14.59
N ASP A 42 8.76 4.86 -14.54
CA ASP A 42 9.45 4.53 -13.29
C ASP A 42 9.93 5.80 -12.55
N ALA A 43 10.44 6.79 -13.30
CA ALA A 43 10.90 8.06 -12.74
C ALA A 43 9.75 8.85 -12.09
N VAL A 44 8.59 8.91 -12.75
CA VAL A 44 7.39 9.57 -12.22
C VAL A 44 6.85 8.80 -11.01
N ASN A 45 6.73 7.47 -11.11
CA ASN A 45 6.18 6.65 -10.04
C ASN A 45 7.05 6.66 -8.78
N ARG A 46 8.38 6.82 -8.90
CA ARG A 46 9.25 7.01 -7.74
C ARG A 46 8.87 8.26 -6.94
N ARG A 47 8.61 9.38 -7.64
CA ARG A 47 8.18 10.64 -7.01
C ARG A 47 6.81 10.52 -6.36
N ILE A 48 5.86 9.88 -7.06
CA ILE A 48 4.52 9.57 -6.54
C ILE A 48 4.62 8.72 -5.26
N THR A 49 5.45 7.67 -5.28
CA THR A 49 5.64 6.78 -4.12
C THR A 49 6.20 7.53 -2.92
N GLU A 50 7.20 8.39 -3.14
CA GLU A 50 7.79 9.20 -2.08
C GLU A 50 6.78 10.18 -1.49
N ALA A 51 6.00 10.87 -2.33
CA ALA A 51 4.94 11.77 -1.91
C ALA A 51 3.88 11.04 -1.07
N ASN A 52 3.35 9.93 -1.61
CA ASN A 52 2.36 9.10 -0.95
C ASN A 52 2.83 8.64 0.45
N ARG A 53 4.07 8.17 0.56
CA ARG A 53 4.63 7.72 1.85
C ARG A 53 4.87 8.86 2.84
N LYS A 54 5.37 10.00 2.38
CA LYS A 54 5.64 11.17 3.24
C LYS A 54 4.36 11.72 3.86
N ALA A 55 3.29 11.82 3.07
CA ALA A 55 1.99 12.31 3.51
C ALA A 55 1.11 11.22 4.15
N LYS A 56 1.65 10.00 4.38
CA LYS A 56 0.91 8.87 4.97
C LYS A 56 -0.40 8.55 4.21
N GLY A 57 -0.32 8.57 2.88
CA GLY A 57 -1.40 8.16 1.99
C GLY A 57 -1.63 6.65 2.00
N ASP A 58 -2.10 6.12 0.87
CA ASP A 58 -2.47 4.71 0.79
C ASP A 58 -1.28 3.75 0.97
N THR A 59 -1.56 2.53 1.42
CA THR A 59 -0.56 1.48 1.63
C THR A 59 -0.64 0.42 0.55
N TRP A 60 0.34 0.44 -0.35
CA TRP A 60 0.48 -0.54 -1.43
C TRP A 60 1.94 -0.90 -1.70
N ILE A 61 2.11 -2.02 -2.41
CA ILE A 61 3.40 -2.46 -2.96
C ILE A 61 3.36 -2.41 -4.48
N ALA A 62 4.50 -2.12 -5.09
CA ALA A 62 4.68 -2.21 -6.55
C ALA A 62 5.51 -3.43 -6.89
N LEU A 63 5.09 -4.18 -7.91
CA LEU A 63 5.74 -5.39 -8.41
C LEU A 63 5.88 -5.29 -9.92
N GLU A 64 7.00 -5.74 -10.47
CA GLU A 64 7.16 -5.89 -11.92
C GLU A 64 7.20 -7.37 -12.32
N ILE A 65 6.70 -7.67 -13.51
CA ILE A 65 6.83 -8.99 -14.11
C ILE A 65 8.25 -9.15 -14.68
N LEU A 66 9.02 -10.08 -14.10
CA LEU A 66 10.32 -10.50 -14.64
C LEU A 66 10.18 -11.54 -15.76
N TYR A 67 9.22 -12.46 -15.64
CA TYR A 67 8.96 -13.51 -16.62
C TYR A 67 7.49 -13.46 -17.07
N GLY A 68 7.25 -13.29 -18.37
CA GLY A 68 5.91 -13.15 -18.94
C GLY A 68 5.77 -11.84 -19.72
N GLU A 69 4.60 -11.20 -19.61
CA GLU A 69 4.33 -9.93 -20.31
C GLU A 69 5.18 -8.79 -19.73
N SER A 70 6.28 -8.49 -20.42
CA SER A 70 7.23 -7.44 -20.03
C SER A 70 6.57 -6.05 -19.97
N ASN A 71 7.14 -5.16 -19.15
CA ASN A 71 6.61 -3.81 -18.90
C ASN A 71 5.22 -3.77 -18.24
N THR A 72 4.86 -4.84 -17.53
CA THR A 72 3.66 -4.90 -16.70
C THR A 72 4.02 -4.67 -15.24
N ILE A 73 3.36 -3.68 -14.61
CA ILE A 73 3.53 -3.30 -13.21
C ILE A 73 2.23 -3.52 -12.47
N TYR A 74 2.31 -4.13 -11.29
CA TYR A 74 1.19 -4.34 -10.39
C TYR A 74 1.36 -3.45 -9.16
N PHE A 75 0.31 -2.72 -8.83
CA PHE A 75 0.17 -2.00 -7.57
C PHE A 75 -0.88 -2.74 -6.75
N VAL A 76 -0.47 -3.25 -5.58
CA VAL A 76 -1.31 -4.14 -4.77
C VAL A 76 -1.48 -3.58 -3.38
N SER A 77 -2.75 -3.38 -2.99
CA SER A 77 -3.16 -3.02 -1.63
C SER A 77 -3.95 -4.16 -1.00
N GLN A 78 -3.77 -4.39 0.29
CA GLN A 78 -4.67 -5.25 1.06
C GLN A 78 -5.84 -4.42 1.58
N ARG A 79 -7.05 -4.94 1.41
CA ARG A 79 -8.29 -4.29 1.85
C ARG A 79 -9.09 -5.24 2.73
N LYS A 80 -9.77 -4.66 3.72
CA LYS A 80 -10.68 -5.40 4.60
C LYS A 80 -11.97 -5.79 3.87
N ASP A 81 -12.46 -4.89 3.03
CA ASP A 81 -13.70 -5.02 2.27
C ASP A 81 -13.65 -4.08 1.06
N TYR A 82 -14.68 -4.14 0.21
CA TYR A 82 -14.77 -3.29 -0.98
C TYR A 82 -14.96 -1.79 -0.66
N ALA A 83 -15.56 -1.45 0.47
CA ALA A 83 -15.75 -0.04 0.86
C ALA A 83 -14.40 0.63 1.23
N ALA A 84 -13.42 -0.17 1.67
CA ALA A 84 -12.07 0.31 1.95
C ALA A 84 -11.27 0.73 0.70
N VAL A 85 -11.72 0.38 -0.51
CA VAL A 85 -11.07 0.81 -1.77
C VAL A 85 -11.14 2.33 -1.91
N ASP A 86 -12.34 2.92 -1.77
CA ASP A 86 -12.54 4.37 -1.91
C ASP A 86 -11.75 5.16 -0.86
N ALA A 87 -11.66 4.63 0.37
CA ALA A 87 -10.87 5.23 1.43
C ALA A 87 -9.37 5.22 1.09
N GLY A 88 -8.86 4.13 0.52
CA GLY A 88 -7.49 4.02 0.02
C GLY A 88 -7.21 5.01 -1.10
N THR A 89 -8.06 5.03 -2.12
CA THR A 89 -7.95 5.98 -3.24
C THR A 89 -7.96 7.43 -2.76
N THR A 90 -8.89 7.77 -1.87
CA THR A 90 -8.96 9.13 -1.28
C THR A 90 -7.69 9.47 -0.50
N ALA A 91 -7.13 8.53 0.27
CA ALA A 91 -5.89 8.75 1.00
C ALA A 91 -4.71 8.98 0.05
N PHE A 92 -4.61 8.20 -1.04
CA PHE A 92 -3.61 8.40 -2.08
C PHE A 92 -3.77 9.77 -2.75
N GLU A 93 -4.97 10.12 -3.22
CA GLU A 93 -5.23 11.40 -3.89
C GLU A 93 -4.92 12.60 -3.00
N ASN A 94 -5.31 12.55 -1.72
CA ASN A 94 -4.99 13.59 -0.75
C ASN A 94 -3.48 13.73 -0.56
N ALA A 95 -2.74 12.63 -0.50
CA ALA A 95 -1.28 12.65 -0.38
C ALA A 95 -0.59 13.25 -1.62
N ILE A 96 -1.11 12.96 -2.82
CA ILE A 96 -0.61 13.57 -4.06
C ILE A 96 -0.94 15.05 -4.12
N LYS A 97 -2.17 15.44 -3.76
CA LYS A 97 -2.60 16.84 -3.67
C LYS A 97 -1.76 17.63 -2.67
N GLU A 98 -1.43 17.04 -1.52
CA GLU A 98 -0.55 17.69 -0.53
C GLU A 98 0.85 17.96 -1.11
N ALA A 99 1.38 17.03 -1.90
CA ALA A 99 2.71 17.16 -2.48
C ALA A 99 2.77 18.08 -3.71
N TYR A 100 1.70 18.17 -4.51
CA TYR A 100 1.74 18.77 -5.84
C TYR A 100 0.63 19.80 -6.16
N GLY A 101 -0.39 19.97 -5.32
CA GLY A 101 -1.45 20.99 -5.44
C GLY A 101 -2.65 20.56 -6.25
#